data_AF-A0A9W7PL83-F1
#
_entry.id   AF-A0A9W7PL83-F1
#
_cell.length_a   1.000
_cell.length_b   1.000
_cell.length_c   1.000
_cell.angle_alpha   90.00
_cell.angle_beta   90.00
_cell.angle_gamma   90.00
#
_symmetry.space_group_name_H-M   'P 1'
#
loop_
_entity.id
_entity.type
_entity.pdbx_description
1 polymer ?
#
loop_
_entity_poly.entity_id
_entity_poly.type
_entity_poly.pdbx_seq_one_letter_code
_entity_poly.pdbx_strand_id
1 'polypeptide(L)'
;MLTWNDYMKIKQNREKKFCTEEEKAIIRNITKKTEIANVDNISRTQSYQEYYLRNSEIRWAFLASMVSRNAGWNMTDLEGRYYATVLPKTVKKHLFLLYEQANWIIFLDAFPQLLLYEESKKRRTPLFHLLQYFSVSIFMEKEWLLFWEKRDMNRLITALIINEQNKIQKPVIESTYFKKHVFHTALFKVQERFHISAVIFPTIEGRMYGFSVYQFETLQQRIELGKKLAWLLFHPIYNGSFYKFAVQTTHTGSREDYEFYSKETRKSCTPALRDSYPVVLHEEIEMRDWFCANMKMNVLFVLEEPKEEVNITEWYRRKREQIYRISIVNRFVKRMDEFMI
;
A
#
# COMPACT_ATOMS: atom_id res chain seq x y z
N MET A 1 17.33 -15.38 10.39
CA MET A 1 16.55 -14.21 10.88
C MET A 1 17.52 -13.20 11.46
N LEU A 2 17.21 -11.89 11.38
CA LEU A 2 18.03 -10.85 12.00
C LEU A 2 18.07 -11.02 13.53
N THR A 3 19.26 -11.21 14.09
CA THR A 3 19.48 -11.20 15.55
C THR A 3 19.86 -9.80 16.05
N TRP A 4 19.80 -9.57 17.36
CA TRP A 4 20.29 -8.31 17.93
C TRP A 4 21.79 -8.08 17.67
N ASN A 5 22.59 -9.15 17.68
CA ASN A 5 24.01 -9.06 17.35
C ASN A 5 24.23 -8.69 15.87
N ASP A 6 23.44 -9.26 14.95
CA ASP A 6 23.46 -8.84 13.53
C ASP A 6 23.12 -7.35 13.39
N TYR A 7 22.07 -6.90 14.09
CA TYR A 7 21.63 -5.51 14.06
C TYR A 7 22.74 -4.56 14.51
N MET A 8 23.37 -4.83 15.66
CA MET A 8 24.46 -4.00 16.17
C MET A 8 25.67 -3.99 15.24
N LYS A 9 26.00 -5.13 14.62
CA LYS A 9 27.08 -5.23 13.65
C LYS A 9 26.81 -4.39 12.40
N ILE A 10 25.60 -4.46 11.83
CA ILE A 10 25.22 -3.64 10.67
C ILE A 10 25.21 -2.16 11.04
N LYS A 11 24.65 -1.81 12.20
CA LYS A 11 24.64 -0.42 12.70
C LYS A 11 26.05 0.17 12.79
N GLN A 12 26.99 -0.56 13.40
CA GLN A 12 28.39 -0.12 13.48
C GLN A 12 29.06 -0.01 12.10
N ASN A 13 28.71 -0.90 11.16
CA ASN A 13 29.23 -0.82 9.81
C ASN A 13 28.72 0.39 9.04
N ARG A 14 27.46 0.81 9.27
CA ARG A 14 26.91 2.05 8.69
C ARG A 14 27.72 3.27 9.12
N GLU A 15 28.03 3.39 10.41
CA GLU A 15 28.79 4.53 10.96
C GLU A 15 30.22 4.67 10.40
N LYS A 16 30.83 3.58 9.94
CA LYS A 16 32.23 3.55 9.47
C LYS A 16 32.39 3.67 7.96
N LYS A 17 31.31 3.54 7.17
CA LYS A 17 31.41 3.40 5.71
C LYS A 17 31.37 4.76 5.01
N PHE A 18 32.40 5.03 4.22
CA PHE A 18 32.44 6.17 3.31
C PHE A 18 31.99 5.75 1.91
N CYS A 19 31.19 6.59 1.25
CA CYS A 19 30.81 6.39 -0.16
C CYS A 19 31.92 6.86 -1.09
N THR A 20 32.24 6.03 -2.08
CA THR A 20 32.98 6.44 -3.28
C THR A 20 32.16 7.43 -4.12
N GLU A 21 32.81 8.17 -5.01
CA GLU A 21 32.11 9.10 -5.92
C GLU A 21 31.09 8.39 -6.83
N GLU A 22 31.39 7.15 -7.23
CA GLU A 22 30.46 6.32 -7.99
C GLU A 22 29.21 5.97 -7.17
N GLU A 23 29.39 5.55 -5.91
CA GLU A 23 28.26 5.26 -5.01
C GLU A 23 27.43 6.51 -4.73
N LYS A 24 28.06 7.68 -4.58
CA LYS A 24 27.34 8.97 -4.47
C LYS A 24 26.52 9.27 -5.72
N ALA A 25 27.01 8.92 -6.91
CA ALA A 25 26.25 9.07 -8.15
C ALA A 25 25.04 8.11 -8.21
N ILE A 26 25.22 6.86 -7.77
CA ILE A 26 24.13 5.87 -7.65
C ILE A 26 23.05 6.39 -6.70
N ILE A 27 23.44 6.84 -5.50
CA ILE A 27 22.51 7.36 -4.50
C ILE A 27 21.72 8.55 -5.06
N ARG A 28 22.40 9.57 -5.62
CA ARG A 28 21.76 10.75 -6.21
C ARG A 28 20.75 10.39 -7.30
N ASN A 29 21.10 9.44 -8.17
CA ASN A 29 20.21 8.99 -9.25
C ASN A 29 18.97 8.27 -8.69
N ILE A 30 19.15 7.38 -7.71
CA ILE A 30 18.05 6.65 -7.07
C ILE A 30 17.14 7.63 -6.33
N THR A 31 17.69 8.59 -5.57
CA THR A 31 16.93 9.63 -4.87
C THR A 31 16.08 10.43 -5.86
N LYS A 32 16.68 10.96 -6.92
CA LYS A 32 15.95 11.73 -7.96
C LYS A 32 14.84 10.92 -8.61
N LYS A 33 15.09 9.66 -8.96
CA LYS A 33 14.05 8.78 -9.53
C LYS A 33 12.92 8.53 -8.54
N THR A 34 13.24 8.37 -7.27
CA THR A 34 12.27 8.14 -6.20
C THR A 34 11.38 9.37 -6.01
N GLU A 35 11.96 10.57 -5.95
CA GLU A 35 11.22 11.83 -5.83
C GLU A 35 10.23 12.03 -6.98
N ILE A 36 10.67 11.82 -8.24
CA ILE A 36 9.81 11.94 -9.42
C ILE A 36 8.68 10.91 -9.40
N ALA A 37 8.97 9.68 -8.96
CA ALA A 37 7.98 8.60 -8.93
C ALA A 37 7.03 8.68 -7.73
N ASN A 38 7.37 9.42 -6.67
CA ASN A 38 6.59 9.54 -5.44
C ASN A 38 5.65 10.76 -5.41
N VAL A 39 5.40 11.39 -6.57
CA VAL A 39 4.57 12.61 -6.67
C VAL A 39 3.10 12.35 -6.31
N ASP A 40 2.52 11.25 -6.76
CA ASP A 40 1.13 10.89 -6.46
C ASP A 40 0.90 9.36 -6.47
N ASN A 41 -0.33 8.92 -6.19
CA ASN A 41 -0.67 7.50 -6.23
C ASN A 41 -0.52 6.88 -7.64
N ILE A 42 -0.79 7.64 -8.71
CA ILE A 42 -0.68 7.13 -10.09
C ILE A 42 0.77 6.80 -10.42
N SER A 43 1.69 7.75 -10.22
CA SER A 43 3.11 7.58 -10.52
C SER A 43 3.73 6.44 -9.73
N ARG A 44 3.38 6.31 -8.43
CA ARG A 44 3.84 5.22 -7.57
C ARG A 44 3.37 3.85 -8.08
N THR A 45 2.07 3.74 -8.36
CA THR A 45 1.45 2.49 -8.81
C THR A 45 2.04 2.01 -10.12
N GLN A 46 2.23 2.93 -11.08
CA GLN A 46 2.86 2.65 -12.37
C GLN A 46 4.32 2.25 -12.19
N SER A 47 5.07 2.96 -11.36
CA SER A 47 6.49 2.66 -11.09
C SER A 47 6.69 1.25 -10.53
N TYR A 48 5.83 0.82 -9.61
CA TYR A 48 5.83 -0.56 -9.11
C TYR A 48 5.51 -1.59 -10.20
N GLN A 49 4.51 -1.31 -11.02
CA GLN A 49 4.11 -2.20 -12.12
C GLN A 49 5.24 -2.38 -13.14
N GLU A 50 5.78 -1.28 -13.63
CA GLU A 50 6.87 -1.27 -14.61
C GLU A 50 8.14 -1.94 -14.05
N TYR A 51 8.44 -1.71 -12.77
CA TYR A 51 9.55 -2.39 -12.12
C TYR A 51 9.35 -3.91 -12.11
N TYR A 52 8.16 -4.38 -11.73
CA TYR A 52 7.85 -5.81 -11.70
C TYR A 52 7.94 -6.46 -13.08
N LEU A 53 7.48 -5.77 -14.13
CA LEU A 53 7.59 -6.27 -15.51
C LEU A 53 9.04 -6.51 -15.94
N ARG A 54 10.00 -5.75 -15.40
CA ARG A 54 11.44 -5.95 -15.65
C ARG A 54 12.11 -6.92 -14.66
N ASN A 55 11.54 -7.10 -13.47
CA ASN A 55 12.13 -7.84 -12.35
C ASN A 55 11.06 -8.69 -11.64
N SER A 56 10.50 -9.69 -12.34
CA SER A 56 9.38 -10.50 -11.85
C SER A 56 9.72 -11.37 -10.63
N GLU A 57 11.00 -11.55 -10.31
CA GLU A 57 11.46 -12.20 -9.08
C GLU A 57 11.14 -11.37 -7.83
N ILE A 58 10.98 -10.06 -7.96
CA ILE A 58 10.61 -9.17 -6.86
C ILE A 58 9.09 -9.06 -6.77
N ARG A 59 8.47 -10.16 -6.34
CA ARG A 59 7.02 -10.33 -6.22
C ARG A 59 6.32 -9.21 -5.44
N TRP A 60 6.99 -8.63 -4.45
CA TRP A 60 6.43 -7.51 -3.68
C TRP A 60 6.10 -6.29 -4.55
N ALA A 61 6.85 -6.01 -5.62
CA ALA A 61 6.54 -4.88 -6.49
C ALA A 61 5.17 -5.05 -7.18
N PHE A 62 4.80 -6.27 -7.59
CA PHE A 62 3.47 -6.50 -8.15
C PHE A 62 2.38 -6.36 -7.08
N LEU A 63 2.63 -6.88 -5.88
CA LEU A 63 1.73 -6.70 -4.74
C LEU A 63 1.51 -5.22 -4.41
N ALA A 64 2.59 -4.45 -4.31
CA ALA A 64 2.55 -3.02 -4.05
C ALA A 64 1.80 -2.26 -5.15
N SER A 65 1.99 -2.63 -6.43
CA SER A 65 1.21 -2.06 -7.53
C SER A 65 -0.29 -2.33 -7.36
N MET A 66 -0.69 -3.59 -7.16
CA MET A 66 -2.11 -3.98 -7.05
C MET A 66 -2.79 -3.41 -5.79
N VAL A 67 -2.09 -3.35 -4.66
CA VAL A 67 -2.60 -2.74 -3.43
C VAL A 67 -2.62 -1.21 -3.54
N SER A 68 -1.67 -0.59 -4.24
CA SER A 68 -1.68 0.87 -4.45
C SER A 68 -2.80 1.32 -5.40
N ARG A 69 -3.21 0.47 -6.36
CA ARG A 69 -4.47 0.69 -7.11
C ARG A 69 -5.68 0.78 -6.17
N ASN A 70 -5.68 -0.06 -5.12
CA ASN A 70 -6.71 0.00 -4.08
C ASN A 70 -6.63 1.25 -3.21
N ALA A 71 -5.50 1.95 -3.13
CA ALA A 71 -5.45 3.25 -2.46
C ALA A 71 -6.03 4.35 -3.36
N GLY A 72 -5.65 4.38 -4.64
CA GLY A 72 -6.10 5.40 -5.59
C GLY A 72 -7.61 5.50 -5.70
N TRP A 73 -8.30 4.39 -5.96
CA TRP A 73 -9.76 4.39 -6.06
C TRP A 73 -10.49 4.66 -4.73
N ASN A 74 -9.84 4.46 -3.57
CA ASN A 74 -10.40 4.80 -2.25
C ASN A 74 -10.27 6.31 -2.02
N MET A 75 -9.22 6.93 -2.56
CA MET A 75 -9.10 8.39 -2.60
C MET A 75 -10.20 9.00 -3.46
N THR A 76 -10.39 8.54 -4.71
CA THR A 76 -11.40 9.14 -5.61
C THR A 76 -12.84 8.81 -5.24
N ASP A 77 -13.08 7.69 -4.55
CA ASP A 77 -14.39 7.35 -4.01
C ASP A 77 -14.97 8.40 -3.08
N LEU A 78 -14.12 9.15 -2.38
CA LEU A 78 -14.55 10.23 -1.49
C LEU A 78 -15.30 11.33 -2.26
N GLU A 79 -14.97 11.52 -3.55
CA GLU A 79 -15.69 12.41 -4.47
C GLU A 79 -16.75 11.69 -5.31
N GLY A 80 -16.78 10.36 -5.28
CA GLY A 80 -17.76 9.53 -5.98
C GLY A 80 -19.18 9.63 -5.39
N ARG A 81 -20.18 9.25 -6.19
CA ARG A 81 -21.62 9.39 -5.87
C ARG A 81 -22.02 8.80 -4.51
N TYR A 82 -21.33 7.75 -4.08
CA TYR A 82 -21.64 6.96 -2.88
C TYR A 82 -21.25 7.70 -1.60
N TYR A 83 -20.11 8.42 -1.61
CA TYR A 83 -19.61 9.14 -0.44
C TYR A 83 -19.79 10.66 -0.55
N ALA A 84 -20.08 11.17 -1.74
CA ALA A 84 -20.26 12.59 -2.03
C ALA A 84 -21.15 13.31 -1.00
N THR A 85 -22.29 12.70 -0.65
CA THR A 85 -23.29 13.26 0.28
C THR A 85 -23.23 12.70 1.69
N VAL A 86 -22.56 11.56 1.89
CA VAL A 86 -22.51 10.85 3.19
C VAL A 86 -21.44 11.44 4.11
N LEU A 87 -20.29 11.83 3.55
CA LEU A 87 -19.15 12.31 4.33
C LEU A 87 -19.01 13.83 4.25
N PRO A 88 -18.82 14.52 5.40
CA PRO A 88 -18.44 15.94 5.39
C PRO A 88 -17.13 16.16 4.63
N LYS A 89 -16.99 17.31 3.95
CA LYS A 89 -15.78 17.66 3.19
C LYS A 89 -14.50 17.57 4.03
N THR A 90 -14.56 17.95 5.31
CA THR A 90 -13.44 17.85 6.25
C THR A 90 -13.00 16.40 6.49
N VAL A 91 -13.95 15.48 6.69
CA VAL A 91 -13.67 14.05 6.88
C VAL A 91 -13.04 13.45 5.62
N LYS A 92 -13.57 13.77 4.43
CA LYS A 92 -12.98 13.33 3.16
C LYS A 92 -11.54 13.79 3.03
N LYS A 93 -11.25 15.06 3.34
CA LYS A 93 -9.89 15.59 3.32
C LYS A 93 -8.96 14.80 4.25
N HIS A 94 -9.40 14.49 5.48
CA HIS A 94 -8.60 13.69 6.41
C HIS A 94 -8.35 12.26 5.93
N LEU A 95 -9.36 11.62 5.32
CA LEU A 95 -9.21 10.28 4.73
C LEU A 95 -8.26 10.29 3.52
N PHE A 96 -8.41 11.27 2.63
CA PHE A 96 -7.49 11.45 1.50
C PHE A 96 -6.05 11.61 1.99
N LEU A 97 -5.80 12.51 2.95
CA LEU A 97 -4.46 12.71 3.52
C LEU A 97 -3.92 11.46 4.20
N LEU A 98 -4.77 10.66 4.87
CA LEU A 98 -4.37 9.39 5.46
C LEU A 98 -3.87 8.41 4.39
N TYR A 99 -4.64 8.24 3.30
CA TYR A 99 -4.23 7.38 2.20
C TYR A 99 -2.96 7.88 1.54
N GLU A 100 -2.86 9.19 1.30
CA GLU A 100 -1.72 9.81 0.61
C GLU A 100 -0.45 9.66 1.44
N GLN A 101 -0.48 10.04 2.72
CA GLN A 101 0.68 9.98 3.60
C GLN A 101 1.16 8.54 3.82
N ALA A 102 0.24 7.58 4.00
CA ALA A 102 0.62 6.17 4.11
C ALA A 102 1.35 5.67 2.86
N ASN A 103 0.76 5.87 1.68
CA ASN A 103 1.36 5.42 0.42
C ASN A 103 2.69 6.14 0.12
N TRP A 104 2.82 7.40 0.51
CA TRP A 104 4.02 8.20 0.31
C TRP A 104 5.19 7.67 1.12
N ILE A 105 4.99 7.39 2.41
CA ILE A 105 6.01 6.83 3.29
C ILE A 105 6.44 5.44 2.81
N ILE A 106 5.47 4.60 2.44
CA ILE A 106 5.75 3.26 1.92
C ILE A 106 6.63 3.32 0.68
N PHE A 107 6.30 4.20 -0.27
CA PHE A 107 7.07 4.34 -1.50
C PHE A 107 8.44 4.95 -1.27
N LEU A 108 8.55 5.96 -0.41
CA LEU A 108 9.80 6.60 -0.02
C LEU A 108 10.80 5.59 0.58
N ASP A 109 10.30 4.60 1.32
CA ASP A 109 11.13 3.51 1.85
C ASP A 109 11.42 2.42 0.80
N ALA A 110 10.40 1.90 0.13
CA ALA A 110 10.53 0.66 -0.64
C ALA A 110 11.13 0.87 -2.04
N PHE A 111 10.73 1.91 -2.77
CA PHE A 111 11.18 2.11 -4.14
C PHE A 111 12.70 2.28 -4.32
N PRO A 112 13.44 3.04 -3.47
CA PRO A 112 14.89 3.10 -3.58
C PRO A 112 15.56 1.73 -3.35
N GLN A 113 14.97 0.86 -2.51
CA GLN A 113 15.46 -0.52 -2.34
C GLN A 113 15.35 -1.32 -3.64
N LEU A 114 14.21 -1.19 -4.33
CA LEU A 114 13.96 -1.84 -5.62
C LEU A 114 14.97 -1.39 -6.67
N LEU A 115 15.21 -0.07 -6.78
CA LEU A 115 16.18 0.48 -7.72
C LEU A 115 17.62 0.05 -7.40
N LEU A 116 17.98 -0.01 -6.11
CA LEU A 116 19.31 -0.46 -5.68
C LEU A 116 19.52 -1.96 -5.96
N TYR A 117 18.48 -2.78 -5.81
CA TYR A 117 18.53 -4.18 -6.22
C TYR A 117 18.78 -4.31 -7.73
N GLU A 118 18.08 -3.53 -8.56
CA GLU A 118 18.26 -3.55 -10.02
C GLU A 118 19.68 -3.13 -10.41
N GLU A 119 20.25 -2.12 -9.74
CA GLU A 119 21.64 -1.71 -9.94
C GLU A 119 22.63 -2.79 -9.49
N SER A 120 22.39 -3.41 -8.33
CA SER A 120 23.18 -4.54 -7.82
C SER A 120 23.17 -5.71 -8.82
N LYS A 121 22.00 -6.04 -9.39
CA LYS A 121 21.80 -7.09 -10.39
C LYS A 121 22.58 -6.80 -11.67
N LYS A 122 22.54 -5.55 -12.18
CA LYS A 122 23.31 -5.13 -13.37
C LYS A 122 24.82 -5.30 -13.16
N ARG A 123 25.31 -4.93 -11.99
CA ARG A 123 26.75 -4.99 -11.64
C ARG A 123 27.21 -6.36 -11.13
N ARG A 124 26.28 -7.27 -10.85
CA ARG A 124 26.53 -8.59 -10.24
C ARG A 124 27.22 -8.50 -8.87
N THR A 125 27.00 -7.41 -8.14
CA THR A 125 27.61 -7.15 -6.83
C THR A 125 26.54 -6.60 -5.88
N PRO A 126 26.44 -7.10 -4.63
CA PRO A 126 25.47 -6.59 -3.67
C PRO A 126 25.87 -5.19 -3.19
N LEU A 127 25.05 -4.18 -3.50
CA LEU A 127 25.26 -2.77 -3.08
C LEU A 127 24.44 -2.38 -1.84
N PHE A 128 23.91 -3.34 -1.09
CA PHE A 128 22.91 -3.08 -0.04
C PHE A 128 23.41 -2.26 1.15
N HIS A 129 24.73 -2.10 1.33
CA HIS A 129 25.26 -1.14 2.30
C HIS A 129 24.92 0.31 1.96
N LEU A 130 24.52 0.61 0.71
CA LEU A 130 24.04 1.93 0.32
C LEU A 130 22.62 2.20 0.83
N LEU A 131 21.90 1.19 1.34
CA LEU A 131 20.56 1.35 1.90
C LEU A 131 20.52 2.33 3.08
N GLN A 132 21.63 2.51 3.79
CA GLN A 132 21.76 3.45 4.89
C GLN A 132 21.58 4.93 4.49
N TYR A 133 21.81 5.25 3.21
CA TYR A 133 21.64 6.62 2.68
C TYR A 133 20.22 6.88 2.18
N PHE A 134 19.36 5.88 2.32
CA PHE A 134 17.92 6.00 2.21
C PHE A 134 17.31 5.76 3.59
N SER A 135 16.04 6.10 3.78
CA SER A 135 15.33 5.87 5.05
C SER A 135 15.04 4.39 5.33
N VAL A 136 15.89 3.46 4.88
CA VAL A 136 15.65 2.01 4.90
C VAL A 136 16.18 1.37 6.18
N SER A 137 15.37 0.48 6.77
CA SER A 137 15.71 -0.22 8.01
C SER A 137 16.92 -1.16 7.86
N ILE A 138 17.66 -1.36 8.95
CA ILE A 138 18.72 -2.37 9.05
C ILE A 138 18.13 -3.77 8.81
N PHE A 139 16.87 -3.98 9.22
CA PHE A 139 16.14 -5.20 8.91
C PHE A 139 16.10 -5.49 7.40
N MET A 140 15.72 -4.52 6.58
CA MET A 140 15.70 -4.73 5.14
C MET A 140 17.10 -4.90 4.54
N GLU A 141 18.13 -4.22 5.06
CA GLU A 141 19.51 -4.44 4.60
C GLU A 141 19.95 -5.90 4.76
N LYS A 142 19.65 -6.52 5.90
CA LYS A 142 19.93 -7.95 6.13
C LYS A 142 19.11 -8.84 5.20
N GLU A 143 17.82 -8.56 5.02
CA GLU A 143 16.93 -9.39 4.20
C GLU A 143 17.26 -9.31 2.70
N TRP A 144 17.72 -8.16 2.21
CA TRP A 144 18.22 -8.02 0.84
C TRP A 144 19.51 -8.82 0.60
N LEU A 145 20.46 -8.78 1.54
CA LEU A 145 21.66 -9.62 1.49
C LEU A 145 21.30 -11.11 1.48
N LEU A 146 20.35 -11.51 2.33
CA LEU A 146 19.89 -12.90 2.37
C LEU A 146 19.17 -13.32 1.08
N PHE A 147 18.35 -12.44 0.51
CA PHE A 147 17.72 -12.69 -0.79
C PHE A 147 18.75 -12.79 -1.92
N TRP A 148 19.80 -11.98 -1.89
CA TRP A 148 20.89 -12.03 -2.87
C TRP A 148 21.57 -13.41 -2.90
N GLU A 149 21.78 -14.00 -1.72
CA GLU A 149 22.41 -15.32 -1.57
C GLU A 149 21.44 -16.49 -1.84
N LYS A 150 20.21 -16.42 -1.31
CA LYS A 150 19.28 -17.57 -1.28
C LYS A 150 18.19 -17.54 -2.34
N ARG A 151 17.90 -16.36 -2.90
CA ARG A 151 16.83 -16.14 -3.91
C ARG A 151 15.44 -16.57 -3.45
N ASP A 152 15.19 -16.57 -2.13
CA ASP A 152 13.89 -16.90 -1.57
C ASP A 152 12.90 -15.73 -1.74
N MET A 153 12.11 -15.81 -2.82
CA MET A 153 11.11 -14.79 -3.18
C MET A 153 10.00 -14.65 -2.13
N ASN A 154 9.60 -15.75 -1.49
CA ASN A 154 8.51 -15.75 -0.50
C ASN A 154 8.97 -15.09 0.80
N ARG A 155 10.22 -15.31 1.19
CA ARG A 155 10.82 -14.61 2.32
C ARG A 155 10.93 -13.12 2.06
N LEU A 156 11.43 -12.72 0.89
CA LEU A 156 11.62 -11.29 0.57
C LEU A 156 10.29 -10.53 0.58
N ILE A 157 9.23 -11.05 -0.06
CA ILE A 157 7.93 -10.38 -0.07
C ILE A 157 7.37 -10.25 1.35
N THR A 158 7.52 -11.28 2.18
CA THR A 158 7.10 -11.25 3.59
C THR A 158 7.89 -10.22 4.39
N ALA A 159 9.21 -10.14 4.18
CA ALA A 159 10.05 -9.14 4.83
C ALA A 159 9.64 -7.70 4.45
N LEU A 160 9.41 -7.44 3.16
CA LEU A 160 8.96 -6.14 2.68
C LEU A 160 7.58 -5.76 3.27
N ILE A 161 6.64 -6.70 3.36
CA ILE A 161 5.34 -6.48 4.04
C ILE A 161 5.56 -6.11 5.52
N ILE A 162 6.38 -6.87 6.26
CA ILE A 162 6.65 -6.59 7.67
C ILE A 162 7.27 -5.20 7.83
N ASN A 163 8.26 -4.87 7.00
CA ASN A 163 8.93 -3.58 7.05
C ASN A 163 7.96 -2.42 6.75
N GLU A 164 7.17 -2.54 5.68
CA GLU A 164 6.14 -1.56 5.30
C GLU A 164 5.20 -1.25 6.47
N GLN A 165 4.64 -2.29 7.09
CA GLN A 165 3.65 -2.13 8.14
C GLN A 165 4.23 -1.52 9.43
N ASN A 166 5.50 -1.81 9.73
CA ASN A 166 6.22 -1.15 10.83
C ASN A 166 6.58 0.29 10.51
N LYS A 167 6.96 0.58 9.25
CA LYS A 167 7.34 1.93 8.81
C LYS A 167 6.21 2.94 8.93
N ILE A 168 4.97 2.54 8.62
CA ILE A 168 3.81 3.43 8.76
C ILE A 168 3.26 3.52 10.19
N GLN A 169 3.67 2.62 11.10
CA GLN A 169 3.06 2.52 12.43
C GLN A 169 3.17 3.84 13.20
N LYS A 170 4.37 4.38 13.39
CA LYS A 170 4.56 5.66 14.10
C LYS A 170 4.02 6.88 13.35
N PRO A 171 4.45 7.14 12.10
CA PRO A 171 4.11 8.39 11.42
C PRO A 171 2.67 8.48 10.94
N VAL A 172 1.96 7.34 10.81
CA VAL A 172 0.58 7.31 10.31
C VAL A 172 -0.39 6.80 11.38
N ILE A 173 -0.20 5.56 11.85
CA ILE A 173 -1.18 4.91 12.75
C ILE A 173 -1.17 5.56 14.14
N GLU A 174 0.01 5.90 14.64
CA GLU A 174 0.17 6.52 15.95
C GLU A 174 0.15 8.06 15.91
N SER A 175 0.05 8.64 14.73
CA SER A 175 -0.05 10.09 14.54
C SER A 175 -1.21 10.67 15.35
N THR A 176 -0.91 11.69 16.15
CA THR A 176 -1.92 12.41 16.93
C THR A 176 -2.98 13.04 16.03
N TYR A 177 -2.57 13.51 14.85
CA TYR A 177 -3.46 14.05 13.83
C TYR A 177 -4.45 13.00 13.32
N PHE A 178 -3.99 11.86 12.80
CA PHE A 178 -4.89 10.84 12.24
C PHE A 178 -5.70 10.11 13.29
N LYS A 179 -5.17 9.92 14.50
CA LYS A 179 -5.95 9.41 15.63
C LYS A 179 -7.16 10.29 15.91
N LYS A 180 -6.93 11.60 16.05
CA LYS A 180 -8.00 12.57 16.33
C LYS A 180 -9.00 12.69 15.19
N HIS A 181 -8.52 12.76 13.95
CA HIS A 181 -9.33 13.16 12.79
C HIS A 181 -9.88 11.99 11.97
N VAL A 182 -9.37 10.77 12.16
CA VAL A 182 -9.80 9.56 11.44
C VAL A 182 -10.09 8.41 12.40
N PHE A 183 -9.09 7.83 13.04
CA PHE A 183 -9.22 6.53 13.73
C PHE A 183 -10.16 6.55 14.94
N HIS A 184 -10.13 7.62 15.74
CA HIS A 184 -11.01 7.73 16.91
C HIS A 184 -12.41 8.26 16.57
N THR A 185 -12.71 8.55 15.30
CA THR A 185 -14.04 9.02 14.91
C THR A 185 -15.07 7.88 14.97
N ALA A 186 -16.30 8.20 15.34
CA ALA A 186 -17.40 7.22 15.37
C ALA A 186 -17.64 6.59 13.99
N LEU A 187 -17.50 7.39 12.92
CA LEU A 187 -17.62 6.92 11.55
C LEU A 187 -16.61 5.80 11.23
N PHE A 188 -15.34 5.99 11.55
CA PHE A 188 -14.30 4.99 11.29
C PHE A 188 -14.58 3.69 12.05
N LYS A 189 -14.93 3.79 13.34
CA LYS A 189 -15.27 2.63 14.18
C LYS A 189 -16.48 1.85 13.65
N VAL A 190 -17.48 2.54 13.10
CA VAL A 190 -18.63 1.92 12.43
C VAL A 190 -18.18 1.20 11.17
N GLN A 191 -17.38 1.84 10.31
CA GLN A 191 -16.87 1.22 9.08
C GLN A 191 -16.07 -0.06 9.37
N GLU A 192 -15.21 -0.03 10.39
CA GLU A 192 -14.42 -1.18 10.82
C GLU A 192 -15.29 -2.29 11.40
N ARG A 193 -16.24 -1.98 12.30
CA ARG A 193 -17.16 -2.96 12.90
C ARG A 193 -18.02 -3.70 11.86
N PHE A 194 -18.41 -3.01 10.79
CA PHE A 194 -19.23 -3.60 9.72
C PHE A 194 -18.42 -4.16 8.55
N HIS A 195 -17.08 -4.22 8.68
CA HIS A 195 -16.18 -4.71 7.62
C HIS A 195 -16.45 -4.03 6.27
N ILE A 196 -16.61 -2.71 6.27
CA ILE A 196 -17.01 -1.96 5.06
C ILE A 196 -15.84 -1.87 4.07
N SER A 197 -14.61 -1.79 4.58
CA SER A 197 -13.39 -1.68 3.77
C SER A 197 -12.88 -3.05 3.37
N ALA A 198 -12.41 -3.17 2.13
CA ALA A 198 -11.76 -4.37 1.60
C ALA A 198 -10.61 -3.98 0.66
N VAL A 199 -9.60 -4.84 0.57
CA VAL A 199 -8.58 -4.77 -0.47
C VAL A 199 -8.89 -5.86 -1.47
N ILE A 200 -9.03 -5.49 -2.75
CA ILE A 200 -9.46 -6.41 -3.80
C ILE A 200 -8.56 -6.41 -5.04
N PHE A 201 -8.48 -7.57 -5.67
CA PHE A 201 -7.87 -7.80 -6.97
C PHE A 201 -8.97 -8.14 -7.98
N PRO A 202 -9.22 -7.26 -8.96
CA PRO A 202 -10.22 -7.47 -9.99
C PRO A 202 -9.66 -8.38 -11.10
N THR A 203 -10.56 -8.94 -11.88
CA THR A 203 -10.23 -9.58 -13.16
C THR A 203 -10.99 -8.89 -14.29
N ILE A 204 -10.52 -9.07 -15.52
CA ILE A 204 -11.21 -8.50 -16.70
C ILE A 204 -12.57 -9.15 -16.97
N GLU A 205 -12.83 -10.32 -16.36
CA GLU A 205 -14.15 -10.97 -16.37
C GLU A 205 -15.12 -10.35 -15.36
N GLY A 206 -14.70 -9.29 -14.65
CA GLY A 206 -15.53 -8.56 -13.70
C GLY A 206 -15.65 -9.22 -12.32
N ARG A 207 -14.80 -10.20 -12.01
CA ARG A 207 -14.74 -10.84 -10.69
C ARG A 207 -13.83 -10.07 -9.75
N MET A 208 -14.18 -10.06 -8.47
CA MET A 208 -13.46 -9.37 -7.41
C MET A 208 -13.00 -10.38 -6.36
N TYR A 209 -11.69 -10.46 -6.14
CA TYR A 209 -11.08 -11.33 -5.14
C TYR A 209 -10.43 -10.50 -4.06
N GLY A 210 -10.42 -10.92 -2.80
CA GLY A 210 -9.76 -10.12 -1.78
C GLY A 210 -10.18 -10.46 -0.36
N PHE A 211 -9.87 -9.54 0.54
CA PHE A 211 -10.11 -9.71 1.97
C PHE A 211 -10.65 -8.41 2.56
N SER A 212 -11.56 -8.52 3.54
CA SER A 212 -12.01 -7.37 4.31
C SER A 212 -10.90 -6.86 5.23
N VAL A 213 -10.84 -5.55 5.42
CA VAL A 213 -9.96 -4.92 6.39
C VAL A 213 -10.65 -4.88 7.75
N TYR A 214 -9.96 -5.34 8.78
CA TYR A 214 -10.45 -5.34 10.16
C TYR A 214 -9.28 -5.06 11.12
N GLN A 215 -9.55 -4.33 12.20
CA GLN A 215 -8.55 -3.93 13.20
C GLN A 215 -7.31 -3.28 12.57
N PHE A 216 -7.54 -2.29 11.71
CA PHE A 216 -6.48 -1.66 10.91
C PHE A 216 -5.41 -1.00 11.78
N GLU A 217 -5.76 -0.51 12.96
CA GLU A 217 -4.78 0.06 13.91
C GLU A 217 -3.78 -0.99 14.45
N THR A 218 -4.13 -2.29 14.38
CA THR A 218 -3.31 -3.39 14.90
C THR A 218 -2.26 -3.81 13.88
N LEU A 219 -0.98 -3.61 14.21
CA LEU A 219 0.17 -3.95 13.36
C LEU A 219 0.13 -5.40 12.84
N GLN A 220 -0.11 -6.36 13.74
CA GLN A 220 -0.15 -7.78 13.37
C GLN A 220 -1.22 -8.06 12.31
N GLN A 221 -2.42 -7.48 12.47
CA GLN A 221 -3.52 -7.70 11.53
C GLN A 221 -3.21 -7.15 10.14
N ARG A 222 -2.52 -6.01 10.06
CA ARG A 222 -2.06 -5.48 8.76
C ARG A 222 -0.97 -6.35 8.12
N ILE A 223 -0.04 -6.89 8.92
CA ILE A 223 0.97 -7.85 8.43
C ILE A 223 0.29 -9.11 7.90
N GLU A 224 -0.66 -9.69 8.64
CA GLU A 224 -1.42 -10.86 8.19
C GLU A 224 -2.21 -10.57 6.91
N LEU A 225 -2.91 -9.44 6.84
CA LEU A 225 -3.64 -9.04 5.63
C LEU A 225 -2.69 -8.94 4.42
N GLY A 226 -1.53 -8.30 4.58
CA GLY A 226 -0.52 -8.21 3.52
C GLY A 226 -0.05 -9.58 3.05
N LYS A 227 0.19 -10.52 3.98
CA LYS A 227 0.57 -11.91 3.66
C LYS A 227 -0.54 -12.68 2.94
N LYS A 228 -1.81 -12.53 3.35
CA LYS A 228 -2.97 -13.12 2.66
C LYS A 228 -3.12 -12.59 1.25
N LEU A 229 -2.95 -11.28 1.06
CA LEU A 229 -2.99 -10.63 -0.25
C LEU A 229 -1.83 -11.11 -1.15
N ALA A 230 -0.62 -11.24 -0.60
CA ALA A 230 0.51 -11.83 -1.31
C ALA A 230 0.21 -13.27 -1.78
N TRP A 231 -0.32 -14.11 -0.88
CA TRP A 231 -0.71 -15.47 -1.21
C TRP A 231 -1.76 -15.49 -2.33
N LEU A 232 -2.81 -14.67 -2.21
CA LEU A 232 -3.89 -14.61 -3.20
C LEU A 232 -3.37 -14.16 -4.57
N LEU A 233 -2.57 -13.09 -4.61
CA LEU A 233 -2.06 -12.52 -5.85
C LEU A 233 -1.21 -13.51 -6.64
N PHE A 234 -0.43 -14.34 -5.95
CA PHE A 234 0.46 -15.33 -6.56
C PHE A 234 -0.11 -16.75 -6.57
N HIS A 235 -1.38 -16.94 -6.19
CA HIS A 235 -2.03 -18.23 -6.21
C HIS A 235 -2.16 -18.74 -7.66
N PRO A 236 -1.81 -20.01 -7.97
CA PRO A 236 -1.76 -20.53 -9.35
C PRO A 236 -3.07 -20.36 -10.13
N ILE A 237 -4.21 -20.45 -9.44
CA ILE A 237 -5.54 -20.33 -10.07
C ILE A 237 -5.85 -18.88 -10.51
N TYR A 238 -5.39 -17.87 -9.76
CA TYR A 238 -5.88 -16.49 -9.92
C TYR A 238 -4.84 -15.53 -10.50
N ASN A 239 -3.54 -15.81 -10.30
CA ASN A 239 -2.43 -14.92 -10.67
C ASN A 239 -2.52 -14.45 -12.14
N GLY A 240 -2.79 -15.37 -13.07
CA GLY A 240 -2.90 -15.03 -14.49
C GLY A 240 -3.98 -13.98 -14.78
N SER A 241 -5.13 -14.06 -14.11
CA SER A 241 -6.24 -13.12 -14.27
C SER A 241 -5.91 -11.74 -13.68
N PHE A 242 -5.24 -11.70 -12.52
CA PHE A 242 -4.80 -10.45 -11.90
C PHE A 242 -3.72 -9.76 -12.73
N TYR A 243 -2.76 -10.53 -13.26
CA TYR A 243 -1.74 -10.02 -14.16
C TYR A 243 -2.36 -9.45 -15.44
N LYS A 244 -3.29 -10.19 -16.05
CA LYS A 244 -4.01 -9.74 -17.25
C LYS A 244 -4.77 -8.43 -17.00
N PHE A 245 -5.47 -8.33 -15.87
CA PHE A 245 -6.12 -7.07 -15.49
C PHE A 245 -5.11 -5.92 -15.38
N ALA A 246 -4.00 -6.13 -14.66
CA ALA A 246 -3.01 -5.09 -14.42
C ALA A 246 -2.41 -4.54 -15.72
N VAL A 247 -2.09 -5.42 -16.69
CA VAL A 247 -1.48 -5.00 -17.97
C VAL A 247 -2.49 -4.42 -18.97
N GLN A 248 -3.76 -4.81 -18.89
CA GLN A 248 -4.80 -4.31 -19.82
C GLN A 248 -5.54 -3.07 -19.30
N THR A 249 -5.36 -2.72 -18.02
CA THR A 249 -6.11 -1.64 -17.38
C THR A 249 -5.19 -0.54 -16.92
N THR A 250 -5.26 0.62 -17.59
CA THR A 250 -4.57 1.84 -17.15
C THR A 250 -5.07 2.25 -15.78
N HIS A 251 -4.15 2.51 -14.85
CA HIS A 251 -4.51 3.03 -13.53
C HIS A 251 -4.73 4.55 -13.61
N THR A 252 -5.96 4.98 -13.36
CA THR A 252 -6.34 6.40 -13.25
C THR A 252 -6.56 6.82 -11.80
N GLY A 253 -6.54 5.86 -10.87
CA GLY A 253 -7.00 6.06 -9.50
C GLY A 253 -8.51 6.15 -9.38
N SER A 254 -9.28 5.99 -10.45
CA SER A 254 -10.74 5.96 -10.40
C SER A 254 -11.25 4.53 -10.12
N ARG A 255 -12.38 4.42 -9.42
CA ARG A 255 -13.11 3.14 -9.32
C ARG A 255 -13.60 2.64 -10.68
N GLU A 256 -13.71 3.53 -11.67
CA GLU A 256 -14.09 3.18 -13.04
C GLU A 256 -13.12 2.18 -13.68
N ASP A 257 -11.84 2.17 -13.29
CA ASP A 257 -10.84 1.19 -13.76
C ASP A 257 -11.28 -0.26 -13.47
N TYR A 258 -12.06 -0.46 -12.39
CA TYR A 258 -12.56 -1.77 -11.95
C TYR A 258 -13.98 -2.01 -12.45
N GLU A 259 -14.85 -1.00 -12.36
CA GLU A 259 -16.25 -1.07 -12.79
C GLU A 259 -16.41 -1.25 -14.30
N PHE A 260 -15.40 -0.87 -15.08
CA PHE A 260 -15.40 -1.11 -16.52
C PHE A 260 -15.68 -2.58 -16.87
N TYR A 261 -15.14 -3.51 -16.07
CA TYR A 261 -15.31 -4.94 -16.28
C TYR A 261 -16.50 -5.54 -15.52
N SER A 262 -17.02 -4.84 -14.51
CA SER A 262 -18.14 -5.35 -13.72
C SER A 262 -19.46 -5.12 -14.47
N LYS A 263 -20.38 -6.09 -14.39
CA LYS A 263 -21.75 -5.94 -14.91
C LYS A 263 -22.65 -5.19 -13.92
N GLU A 264 -22.08 -4.25 -13.17
CA GLU A 264 -22.85 -3.49 -12.19
C GLU A 264 -23.84 -2.57 -12.91
N THR A 265 -25.09 -2.60 -12.45
CA THR A 265 -26.16 -1.76 -13.00
C THR A 265 -25.98 -0.28 -12.66
N ARG A 266 -25.13 0.04 -11.69
CA ARG A 266 -24.89 1.40 -11.18
C ARG A 266 -23.40 1.65 -11.04
N LYS A 267 -22.91 2.68 -11.72
CA LYS A 267 -21.52 3.14 -11.64
C LYS A 267 -21.31 4.12 -10.49
N SER A 268 -20.16 4.06 -9.84
CA SER A 268 -19.76 5.02 -8.80
C SER A 268 -19.63 6.45 -9.34
N CYS A 269 -19.34 6.62 -10.63
CA CYS A 269 -19.04 7.89 -11.28
C CYS A 269 -17.95 8.64 -10.52
N THR A 270 -16.76 8.02 -10.42
CA THR A 270 -15.62 8.60 -9.71
C THR A 270 -14.70 9.32 -10.71
N PRO A 271 -14.31 10.57 -10.43
CA PRO A 271 -13.32 11.26 -11.25
C PRO A 271 -11.95 10.57 -11.19
N ALA A 272 -11.07 10.88 -12.14
CA ALA A 272 -9.67 10.46 -12.05
C ALA A 272 -8.95 11.21 -10.92
N LEU A 273 -7.89 10.62 -10.37
CA LEU A 273 -7.23 11.16 -9.18
C LEU A 273 -6.67 12.57 -9.42
N ARG A 274 -5.97 12.77 -10.55
CA ARG A 274 -5.32 14.03 -10.90
C ARG A 274 -6.29 15.17 -11.24
N ASP A 275 -7.55 14.83 -11.54
CA ASP A 275 -8.61 15.81 -11.74
C ASP A 275 -9.26 16.22 -10.40
N SER A 276 -9.06 15.41 -9.35
CA SER A 276 -9.76 15.54 -8.06
C SER A 276 -8.90 16.15 -6.98
N TYR A 277 -7.62 15.79 -6.94
CA TYR A 277 -6.71 16.15 -5.87
C TYR A 277 -5.40 16.73 -6.43
N PRO A 278 -4.91 17.85 -5.85
CA PRO A 278 -3.61 18.36 -6.20
C PRO A 278 -2.50 17.46 -5.64
N VAL A 279 -1.28 17.64 -6.16
CA VAL A 279 -0.08 17.08 -5.55
C VAL A 279 0.04 17.60 -4.12
N VAL A 280 0.26 16.68 -3.17
CA VAL A 280 0.46 17.01 -1.76
C VAL A 280 1.94 17.21 -1.50
N LEU A 281 2.29 18.36 -0.93
CA LEU A 281 3.64 18.59 -0.40
C LEU A 281 3.74 17.89 0.96
N HIS A 282 4.74 17.03 1.09
CA HIS A 282 4.99 16.28 2.30
C HIS A 282 6.13 16.94 3.08
N GLU A 283 5.96 17.04 4.39
CA GLU A 283 7.03 17.47 5.28
C GLU A 283 8.10 16.38 5.40
N GLU A 284 9.34 16.79 5.70
CA GLU A 284 10.41 15.83 5.95
C GLU A 284 10.10 15.02 7.21
N ILE A 285 10.15 13.69 7.10
CA ILE A 285 9.87 12.78 8.21
C ILE A 285 11.17 12.10 8.66
N GLU A 286 11.54 12.31 9.92
CA GLU A 286 12.63 11.56 10.55
C GLU A 286 12.22 10.09 10.73
N MET A 287 12.65 9.24 9.82
CA MET A 287 12.39 7.80 9.89
C MET A 287 13.42 7.08 10.75
N ARG A 288 13.06 6.83 12.02
CA ARG A 288 13.86 5.97 12.91
C ARG A 288 13.72 4.50 12.52
N ASP A 289 14.76 3.71 12.80
CA ASP A 289 14.68 2.26 12.69
C ASP A 289 13.64 1.73 13.70
N TRP A 290 12.83 0.78 13.28
CA TRP A 290 11.75 0.21 14.07
C TRP A 290 12.15 -1.10 14.77
N PHE A 291 13.24 -1.75 14.33
CA PHE A 291 13.66 -3.02 14.89
C PHE A 291 14.12 -2.91 16.35
N CYS A 292 13.68 -3.83 17.20
CA CYS A 292 14.07 -3.89 18.61
C CYS A 292 14.37 -5.32 19.08
N ALA A 293 15.22 -5.46 20.11
CA ALA A 293 15.77 -6.74 20.55
C ALA A 293 14.73 -7.80 20.94
N ASN A 294 13.58 -7.37 21.47
CA ASN A 294 12.56 -8.26 22.02
C ASN A 294 11.50 -8.72 21.00
N MET A 295 11.64 -8.35 19.73
CA MET A 295 10.65 -8.64 18.70
C MET A 295 10.75 -10.11 18.25
N LYS A 296 9.65 -10.86 18.38
CA LYS A 296 9.54 -12.26 17.95
C LYS A 296 9.34 -12.36 16.43
N MET A 297 10.40 -12.07 15.68
CA MET A 297 10.36 -12.02 14.20
C MET A 297 9.93 -13.33 13.56
N ASN A 298 10.25 -14.48 14.17
CA ASN A 298 9.92 -15.80 13.64
C ASN A 298 8.41 -15.98 13.42
N VAL A 299 7.60 -15.45 14.32
CA VAL A 299 6.13 -15.56 14.23
C VAL A 299 5.60 -14.76 13.04
N LEU A 300 6.22 -13.62 12.71
CA LEU A 300 5.77 -12.75 11.62
C LEU A 300 5.97 -13.37 10.23
N PHE A 301 6.96 -14.25 10.08
CA PHE A 301 7.26 -14.94 8.81
C PHE A 301 6.38 -16.17 8.55
N VAL A 302 5.61 -16.64 9.53
CA VAL A 302 4.69 -17.78 9.34
C VAL A 302 3.48 -17.30 8.53
N LEU A 303 3.23 -17.92 7.39
CA LEU A 303 2.01 -17.70 6.62
C LEU A 303 0.97 -18.74 7.02
N GLU A 304 -0.21 -18.28 7.42
CA GLU A 304 -1.40 -19.12 7.52
C GLU A 304 -2.22 -18.97 6.24
N GLU A 305 -2.46 -20.07 5.53
CA GLU A 305 -3.28 -20.03 4.32
C GLU A 305 -4.71 -19.56 4.64
N PRO A 306 -5.28 -18.65 3.83
CA PRO A 306 -6.64 -18.18 4.06
C PRO A 306 -7.63 -19.34 3.96
N LYS A 307 -8.43 -19.53 5.02
CA LYS A 307 -9.56 -20.49 5.04
C LYS A 307 -10.87 -19.88 4.54
N GLU A 308 -10.89 -18.56 4.39
CA GLU A 308 -12.06 -17.78 4.00
C GLU A 308 -12.26 -17.75 2.48
N GLU A 309 -13.49 -17.48 2.04
CA GLU A 309 -13.80 -17.33 0.63
C GLU A 309 -13.09 -16.09 0.05
N VAL A 310 -12.21 -16.33 -0.92
CA VAL A 310 -11.43 -15.25 -1.53
C VAL A 310 -12.16 -14.53 -2.65
N ASN A 311 -13.16 -15.16 -3.27
CA ASN A 311 -14.01 -14.50 -4.26
C ASN A 311 -15.13 -13.75 -3.52
N ILE A 312 -14.95 -12.44 -3.38
CA ILE A 312 -15.88 -11.60 -2.62
C ILE A 312 -16.83 -10.81 -3.51
N THR A 313 -16.95 -11.16 -4.80
CA THR A 313 -17.74 -10.40 -5.80
C THR A 313 -19.15 -10.07 -5.31
N GLU A 314 -19.91 -11.07 -4.87
CA GLU A 314 -21.30 -10.87 -4.43
C GLU A 314 -21.39 -10.13 -3.10
N TRP A 315 -20.50 -10.45 -2.16
CA TRP A 315 -20.41 -9.73 -0.88
C TRP A 315 -20.13 -8.24 -1.11
N TYR A 316 -19.16 -7.95 -1.96
CA TYR A 316 -18.72 -6.61 -2.32
C TYR A 316 -19.85 -5.81 -2.98
N ARG A 317 -20.51 -6.40 -3.98
CA ARG A 317 -21.69 -5.81 -4.65
C ARG A 317 -22.80 -5.47 -3.66
N ARG A 318 -23.13 -6.39 -2.74
CA ARG A 318 -24.16 -6.16 -1.71
C ARG A 318 -23.79 -5.02 -0.77
N LYS A 319 -22.53 -4.96 -0.32
CA LYS A 319 -22.02 -3.89 0.55
C LYS A 319 -22.12 -2.52 -0.13
N ARG A 320 -21.76 -2.44 -1.41
CA ARG A 320 -21.89 -1.21 -2.19
C ARG A 320 -23.33 -0.73 -2.29
N GLU A 321 -24.27 -1.62 -2.60
CA GLU A 321 -25.69 -1.27 -2.63
C GLU A 321 -26.21 -0.77 -1.28
N GLN A 322 -25.71 -1.31 -0.15
CA GLN A 322 -26.05 -0.79 1.18
C GLN A 322 -25.56 0.66 1.37
N ILE A 323 -24.30 0.95 1.01
CA ILE A 323 -23.73 2.31 1.11
C ILE A 323 -24.52 3.28 0.22
N TYR A 324 -24.87 2.85 -0.99
CA TYR A 324 -25.67 3.68 -1.90
C TYR A 324 -27.03 4.04 -1.32
N ARG A 325 -27.76 3.08 -0.75
CA ARG A 325 -29.07 3.32 -0.12
C ARG A 325 -28.94 4.33 1.02
N ILE A 326 -27.90 4.21 1.85
CA ILE A 326 -27.60 5.19 2.91
C ILE A 326 -27.34 6.58 2.30
N SER A 327 -26.61 6.65 1.18
CA SER A 327 -26.33 7.92 0.50
C SER A 327 -27.59 8.63 -0.02
N ILE A 328 -28.58 7.88 -0.50
CA ILE A 328 -29.88 8.42 -0.94
C ILE A 328 -30.65 8.98 0.26
N VAL A 329 -30.76 8.20 1.34
CA VAL A 329 -31.48 8.63 2.55
C VAL A 329 -30.86 9.91 3.11
N ASN A 330 -29.52 9.96 3.21
CA ASN A 330 -28.82 11.14 3.69
C ASN A 330 -29.02 12.37 2.78
N ARG A 331 -29.03 12.16 1.46
CA ARG A 331 -29.32 13.23 0.49
C ARG A 331 -30.76 13.76 0.64
N PHE A 332 -31.72 12.87 0.89
CA PHE A 332 -33.11 13.25 1.10
C PHE A 332 -33.28 14.05 2.39
N VAL A 333 -32.66 13.62 3.49
CA VAL A 333 -32.69 14.34 4.77
C VAL A 333 -32.07 15.74 4.64
N LYS A 334 -30.86 15.85 4.08
CA LYS A 334 -30.21 17.16 3.87
C LYS A 334 -31.06 18.11 3.01
N ARG A 335 -31.70 17.58 1.96
CA ARG A 335 -32.57 18.37 1.10
C ARG A 335 -33.81 18.86 1.85
N MET A 336 -34.39 18.04 2.74
CA MET A 336 -35.50 18.48 3.60
C MET A 336 -35.07 19.58 4.57
N ASP A 337 -33.88 19.47 5.18
CA ASP A 337 -33.34 20.51 6.06
C ASP A 337 -33.13 21.84 5.31
N GLU A 338 -32.68 21.80 4.05
CA GLU A 338 -32.55 22.98 3.18
C GLU A 338 -33.89 23.59 2.73
N PHE A 339 -34.99 22.82 2.75
CA PHE A 339 -36.35 23.32 2.48
C PHE A 339 -37.09 23.81 3.73
N MET A 340 -36.54 23.54 4.92
CA MET A 340 -37.11 23.89 6.23
C MET A 340 -36.40 25.10 6.89
N ILE A 341 -35.45 25.71 6.18
CA ILE A 341 -34.82 27.02 6.47
C ILE A 341 -35.32 28.00 5.42
#